data_AF-A0A932RWF8-F1
#
_entry.id   AF-A0A932RWF8-F1
#
_cell.length_a   1.000
_cell.length_b   1.000
_cell.length_c   1.000
_cell.angle_alpha   90.00
_cell.angle_beta   90.00
_cell.angle_gamma   90.00
#
_symmetry.space_group_name_H-M   'P 1'
#
loop_
_entity.id
_entity.type
_entity.pdbx_description
1 polymer ?
#
loop_
_entity_poly.entity_id
_entity_poly.type
_entity_poly.pdbx_seq_one_letter_code
_entity_poly.pdbx_strand_id
1 'polypeptide(L)'
;MAIGSPAVRPPGAGRYPPVAAFRTDLEGLRAVAIIAVLGFHASVPGAAGGFVGVDVFFVLSGFLVTGQLLGPLHRTGRVALRDFYARRARRILPAAGFTLLAVTAASWFLLPPLRRQDVDRDVLAAALYVPNWRFIGKQVNYSAAGLDVSPLLHY
;
A
#
# COMPACT_ATOMS: atom_id res chain seq x y z
N MET A 1 52.10 34.98 35.24
CA MET A 1 52.25 34.64 33.81
C MET A 1 51.48 33.36 33.55
N ALA A 2 50.21 33.47 33.14
CA ALA A 2 49.28 32.34 33.00
C ALA A 2 49.36 31.78 31.58
N ILE A 3 49.72 30.52 31.44
CA ILE A 3 49.77 29.79 30.17
C ILE A 3 48.34 29.33 29.87
N GLY A 4 47.70 29.95 28.87
CA GLY A 4 46.38 29.53 28.39
C GLY A 4 46.48 28.19 27.66
N SER A 5 45.81 27.16 28.17
CA SER A 5 45.66 25.88 27.46
C SER A 5 44.79 26.08 26.21
N PRO A 6 45.18 25.55 25.04
CA PRO A 6 44.32 25.60 23.86
C PRO A 6 43.12 24.67 24.06
N ALA A 7 41.92 25.22 23.97
CA ALA A 7 40.68 24.44 23.98
C ALA A 7 40.67 23.48 22.79
N VAL A 8 40.74 22.18 23.07
CA VAL A 8 40.55 21.12 22.07
C VAL A 8 39.10 21.21 21.58
N ARG A 9 38.91 21.63 20.33
CA ARG A 9 37.61 21.67 19.65
C ARG A 9 37.16 20.22 19.46
N PRO A 10 35.97 19.81 19.94
CA PRO A 10 35.51 18.44 19.72
C PRO A 10 35.42 18.18 18.20
N PRO A 11 35.91 17.02 17.71
CA PRO A 11 35.81 16.67 16.31
C PRO A 11 34.33 16.66 15.90
N GLY A 12 34.08 17.24 14.73
CA GLY A 12 32.77 17.67 14.25
C GLY A 12 31.64 16.75 14.68
N ALA A 13 30.66 17.34 15.36
CA ALA A 13 29.34 16.77 15.50
C ALA A 13 28.83 16.48 14.08
N GLY A 14 29.05 15.24 13.63
CA GLY A 14 28.48 14.73 12.40
C GLY A 14 26.99 15.00 12.51
N ARG A 15 26.50 15.91 11.65
CA ARG A 15 25.07 16.07 11.45
C ARG A 15 24.58 14.72 10.95
N TYR A 16 24.17 13.83 11.85
CA TYR A 16 23.38 12.68 11.48
C TYR A 16 22.12 13.26 10.82
N PRO A 17 21.90 13.05 9.51
CA PRO A 17 20.76 13.65 8.85
C PRO A 17 19.49 13.13 9.53
N PRO A 18 18.69 13.99 10.17
CA PRO A 18 17.54 13.56 10.92
C PRO A 18 16.30 13.65 10.04
N VAL A 19 16.05 12.64 9.21
CA VAL A 19 14.72 12.24 8.70
C VAL A 19 14.87 10.78 8.30
N ALA A 20 13.86 9.94 8.53
CA ALA A 20 13.81 8.61 7.92
C ALA A 20 13.91 8.80 6.39
N ALA A 21 15.11 8.62 5.84
CA ALA A 21 15.40 8.98 4.46
C ALA A 21 14.47 8.20 3.54
N PHE A 22 13.68 8.93 2.77
CA PHE A 22 12.82 8.36 1.75
C PHE A 22 13.73 7.63 0.74
N ARG A 23 13.59 6.29 0.69
CA ARG A 23 14.43 5.41 -0.13
C ARG A 23 13.94 5.45 -1.57
N THR A 24 14.26 6.53 -2.26
CA THR A 24 13.90 6.77 -3.67
C THR A 24 14.41 5.66 -4.59
N ASP A 25 15.53 5.04 -4.23
CA ASP A 25 16.10 3.86 -4.89
C ASP A 25 15.12 2.67 -4.88
N LEU A 26 14.58 2.33 -3.70
CA LEU A 26 13.65 1.21 -3.54
C LEU A 26 12.29 1.51 -4.19
N GLU A 27 11.85 2.76 -4.15
CA GLU A 27 10.62 3.17 -4.82
C GLU A 27 10.74 3.16 -6.34
N GLY A 28 11.86 3.62 -6.89
CA GLY A 28 12.15 3.53 -8.32
C GLY A 28 12.15 2.07 -8.79
N LEU A 29 12.78 1.17 -8.02
CA LEU A 29 12.79 -0.26 -8.36
C LEU A 29 11.38 -0.87 -8.30
N ARG A 30 10.53 -0.45 -7.34
CA ARG A 30 9.12 -0.85 -7.29
C ARG A 30 8.34 -0.33 -8.50
N ALA A 31 8.60 0.89 -8.94
CA ALA A 31 7.97 1.45 -10.15
C ALA A 31 8.36 0.66 -11.40
N VAL A 32 9.64 0.31 -11.55
CA VAL A 32 10.12 -0.56 -12.64
C VAL A 32 9.44 -1.93 -12.61
N ALA A 33 9.31 -2.52 -11.42
CA ALA A 33 8.63 -3.80 -11.24
C ALA A 33 7.15 -3.72 -11.67
N ILE A 34 6.44 -2.64 -11.32
CA ILE A 34 5.05 -2.40 -11.77
C ILE A 34 4.99 -2.26 -13.29
N ILE A 35 5.88 -1.48 -13.89
CA ILE A 35 5.93 -1.28 -15.36
C ILE A 35 6.12 -2.61 -16.08
N ALA A 36 6.99 -3.48 -15.57
CA ALA A 36 7.20 -4.81 -16.14
C ALA A 36 5.92 -5.66 -16.09
N VAL A 37 5.18 -5.65 -14.97
CA VAL A 37 3.90 -6.38 -14.82
C VAL A 37 2.83 -5.83 -15.77
N LEU A 38 2.77 -4.51 -15.93
CA LEU A 38 1.85 -3.87 -16.88
C LEU A 38 2.20 -4.24 -18.33
N GLY A 39 3.48 -4.22 -18.69
CA GLY A 39 3.95 -4.62 -20.02
C GLY A 39 3.62 -6.08 -20.34
N PHE A 40 3.73 -6.98 -19.36
CA PHE A 40 3.32 -8.38 -19.48
C PHE A 40 1.81 -8.50 -19.76
N HIS A 41 0.96 -7.83 -18.99
CA HIS A 41 -0.50 -7.89 -19.17
C HIS A 41 -0.99 -7.20 -20.44
N ALA A 42 -0.28 -6.18 -20.91
CA ALA A 42 -0.57 -5.48 -22.16
C ALA A 42 0.00 -6.19 -23.40
N SER A 43 0.60 -7.39 -23.24
CA SER A 43 1.21 -8.17 -24.33
C SER A 43 2.27 -7.38 -25.13
N VAL A 44 3.04 -6.53 -24.46
CA VAL A 44 4.10 -5.73 -25.09
C VAL A 44 5.21 -6.66 -25.59
N PRO A 45 5.66 -6.55 -26.86
CA PRO A 45 6.77 -7.35 -27.36
C PRO A 45 8.03 -7.19 -26.49
N GLY A 46 8.63 -8.31 -26.10
CA GLY A 46 9.80 -8.33 -25.21
C GLY A 46 9.50 -8.29 -23.70
N ALA A 47 8.23 -8.17 -23.29
CA ALA A 47 7.83 -8.13 -21.88
C ALA A 47 7.34 -9.48 -21.32
N ALA A 48 7.62 -10.61 -21.98
CA ALA A 48 7.14 -11.93 -21.58
C ALA A 48 7.58 -12.36 -20.16
N GLY A 49 8.70 -11.84 -19.66
CA GLY A 49 9.20 -12.07 -18.30
C GLY A 49 8.64 -11.12 -17.24
N GLY A 50 7.74 -10.20 -17.59
CA GLY A 50 7.29 -9.13 -16.69
C GLY A 50 6.53 -9.60 -15.45
N PHE A 51 6.03 -10.84 -15.43
CA PHE A 51 5.39 -11.46 -14.25
C PHE A 51 6.32 -11.51 -13.02
N VAL A 52 7.64 -11.64 -13.22
CA VAL A 52 8.65 -11.61 -12.13
C VAL A 52 8.61 -10.28 -11.36
N GLY A 53 8.12 -9.21 -11.99
CA GLY A 53 7.91 -7.93 -11.32
C GLY A 53 6.97 -8.01 -10.11
N VAL A 54 6.04 -8.96 -10.07
CA VAL A 54 5.16 -9.18 -8.92
C VAL A 54 5.98 -9.60 -7.70
N ASP A 55 6.85 -10.59 -7.84
CA ASP A 55 7.69 -11.11 -6.75
C ASP A 55 8.66 -10.04 -6.25
N VAL A 56 9.33 -9.34 -7.17
CA VAL A 56 10.25 -8.24 -6.83
C VAL A 56 9.53 -7.14 -6.07
N PHE A 57 8.35 -6.72 -6.53
CA PHE A 57 7.56 -5.69 -5.86
C PHE A 57 7.17 -6.09 -4.43
N PHE A 58 6.75 -7.34 -4.22
CA PHE A 58 6.38 -7.84 -2.90
C PHE A 58 7.58 -7.95 -1.95
N VAL A 59 8.72 -8.46 -2.42
CA VAL A 59 9.95 -8.54 -1.62
C VAL A 59 10.41 -7.15 -1.16
N LEU A 60 10.46 -6.18 -2.07
CA LEU A 60 10.87 -4.80 -1.74
C LEU A 60 9.90 -4.13 -0.78
N SER A 61 8.59 -4.35 -0.97
CA SER A 61 7.56 -3.83 -0.07
C SER A 61 7.66 -4.45 1.32
N GLY A 62 7.91 -5.76 1.41
CA GLY A 62 8.13 -6.48 2.66
C GLY A 62 9.36 -5.97 3.42
N PHE A 63 10.48 -5.78 2.72
CA PHE A 63 11.70 -5.20 3.29
C PHE A 63 11.44 -3.80 3.88
N LEU A 64 10.79 -2.91 3.11
CA LEU A 64 10.48 -1.55 3.56
C LEU A 64 9.53 -1.55 4.77
N VAL A 65 8.43 -2.30 4.70
CA VAL A 65 7.42 -2.35 5.77
C VAL A 65 8.02 -2.92 7.06
N THR A 66 8.84 -3.96 6.95
CA THR A 66 9.54 -4.56 8.09
C THR A 66 10.55 -3.59 8.71
N GLY A 67 11.33 -2.87 7.87
CA GLY A 67 12.22 -1.82 8.35
C GLY A 67 11.47 -0.69 9.07
N GLN A 68 10.29 -0.28 8.58
CA GLN A 68 9.44 0.72 9.24
C GLN A 68 8.85 0.22 10.56
N LEU A 69 8.55 -1.08 10.66
CA LEU A 69 8.02 -1.73 11.85
C LEU A 69 9.10 -1.88 12.95
N LEU A 70 10.30 -2.29 12.56
CA LEU A 70 11.43 -2.54 13.47
C LEU A 70 12.30 -1.31 13.75
N GLY A 71 12.21 -0.25 12.94
CA GLY A 71 12.99 0.98 13.14
C GLY A 71 12.87 1.61 14.54
N PRO A 72 11.69 1.62 15.19
CA PRO A 72 11.56 2.04 16.59
C PRO A 72 12.26 1.10 17.58
N LEU A 73 12.32 -0.22 17.31
CA LEU A 73 12.86 -1.23 18.21
C LEU A 73 14.32 -0.93 18.60
N HIS A 74 15.13 -0.50 17.63
CA HIS A 74 16.54 -0.14 17.88
C HIS A 74 16.72 1.12 18.74
N ARG A 75 15.70 1.98 18.85
CA ARG A 75 15.77 3.25 19.59
C ARG A 75 15.07 3.22 20.93
N THR A 76 13.97 2.47 21.04
CA THR A 76 13.09 2.47 22.22
C THR A 76 13.00 1.10 22.90
N GLY A 77 13.64 0.07 22.34
CA GLY A 77 13.53 -1.31 22.82
C GLY A 77 12.15 -1.93 22.66
N ARG A 78 11.22 -1.25 21.97
CA ARG A 78 9.82 -1.70 21.78
C ARG A 78 9.35 -1.47 20.36
N VAL A 79 8.48 -2.36 19.86
CA VAL A 79 7.79 -2.17 18.59
C VAL A 79 6.63 -1.18 18.77
N ALA A 80 6.61 -0.11 17.99
CA ALA A 80 5.55 0.90 18.04
C ALA A 80 4.39 0.55 17.07
N LEU A 81 3.66 -0.53 17.37
CA LEU A 81 2.56 -1.03 16.53
C LEU A 81 1.47 0.03 16.30
N ARG A 82 1.07 0.73 17.37
CA ARG A 82 0.07 1.80 17.29
C ARG A 82 0.46 2.87 16.27
N ASP A 83 1.69 3.36 16.34
CA ASP A 83 2.15 4.43 15.44
C ASP A 83 2.32 3.92 14.00
N PHE A 84 2.75 2.66 13.84
CA PHE A 84 2.81 2.00 12.54
C PHE A 84 1.45 1.94 11.87
N TYR A 85 0.43 1.40 12.55
CA TYR A 85 -0.92 1.32 12.01
C TYR A 85 -1.57 2.70 11.87
N ALA A 86 -1.32 3.66 12.77
CA ALA A 86 -1.87 5.01 12.69
C ALA A 86 -1.33 5.79 11.46
N ARG A 87 -0.06 5.63 11.10
CA ARG A 87 0.48 6.19 9.85
C ARG A 87 -0.16 5.54 8.63
N ARG A 88 -0.31 4.21 8.66
CA ARG A 88 -0.91 3.46 7.56
C ARG A 88 -2.38 3.82 7.36
N ALA A 89 -3.15 3.93 8.44
CA ALA A 89 -4.55 4.34 8.43
C ALA A 89 -4.72 5.74 7.84
N ARG A 90 -3.93 6.73 8.29
CA ARG A 90 -3.97 8.10 7.73
C ARG A 90 -3.62 8.18 6.24
N ARG A 91 -2.88 7.21 5.71
CA ARG A 91 -2.51 7.13 4.29
C ARG A 91 -3.55 6.37 3.45
N ILE A 92 -4.13 5.29 3.97
CA ILE A 92 -4.99 4.38 3.19
C ILE A 92 -6.49 4.74 3.34
N LEU A 93 -6.95 5.03 4.55
CA LEU A 93 -8.38 5.24 4.83
C LEU A 93 -9.01 6.41 4.05
N PRO A 94 -8.34 7.55 3.79
CA PRO A 94 -8.95 8.63 3.03
C PRO A 94 -9.32 8.22 1.61
N ALA A 95 -8.40 7.57 0.89
CA ALA A 95 -8.65 7.08 -0.46
C ALA A 95 -9.67 5.93 -0.45
N ALA A 96 -9.53 4.99 0.48
CA ALA A 96 -10.44 3.86 0.64
C ALA A 96 -11.89 4.31 0.92
N GLY A 97 -12.07 5.25 1.85
CA GLY A 97 -13.37 5.82 2.21
C GLY A 97 -13.96 6.65 1.06
N PHE A 98 -13.15 7.46 0.39
CA PHE A 98 -13.59 8.20 -0.79
C PHE A 98 -14.11 7.26 -1.89
N THR A 99 -13.38 6.19 -2.21
CA THR A 99 -13.80 5.20 -3.22
C THR A 99 -15.13 4.55 -2.83
N LEU A 100 -15.31 4.13 -1.57
CA LEU A 100 -16.58 3.54 -1.12
C LEU A 100 -17.74 4.51 -1.21
N LEU A 101 -17.54 5.77 -0.79
CA LEU A 101 -18.56 6.80 -0.88
C LEU A 101 -18.91 7.12 -2.34
N ALA A 102 -17.90 7.23 -3.20
CA ALA A 102 -18.09 7.49 -4.63
C ALA A 102 -18.84 6.34 -5.31
N VAL A 103 -18.48 5.09 -5.03
CA VAL A 103 -19.17 3.90 -5.57
C VAL A 103 -20.60 3.82 -5.06
N THR A 104 -20.84 4.11 -3.77
CA THR A 104 -22.19 4.15 -3.19
C THR A 104 -23.02 5.24 -3.83
N ALA A 105 -22.48 6.45 -4.00
CA ALA A 105 -23.19 7.53 -4.67
C ALA A 105 -23.49 7.18 -6.13
N ALA A 106 -22.49 6.68 -6.87
CA ALA A 106 -22.65 6.27 -8.26
C ALA A 106 -23.68 5.14 -8.43
N SER A 107 -23.72 4.15 -7.52
CA SER A 107 -24.68 3.05 -7.58
C SER A 107 -26.13 3.56 -7.49
N TRP A 108 -26.36 4.59 -6.68
CA TRP A 108 -27.67 5.21 -6.52
C TRP A 108 -28.17 5.93 -7.78
N PHE A 109 -27.28 6.48 -8.61
CA PHE A 109 -27.67 7.15 -9.85
C PHE A 109 -27.69 6.22 -11.06
N LEU A 110 -26.80 5.22 -11.11
CA LEU A 110 -26.55 4.42 -12.31
C LEU A 110 -27.20 3.04 -12.31
N LEU A 111 -27.56 2.48 -11.14
CA LEU A 111 -28.03 1.09 -11.04
C LEU A 111 -29.53 0.99 -10.71
N PRO A 112 -30.23 -0.08 -11.17
CA PRO A 112 -31.58 -0.41 -10.72
C PRO A 112 -31.63 -0.76 -9.22
N PRO A 113 -32.76 -0.54 -8.52
CA PRO A 113 -32.89 -0.76 -7.08
C PRO A 113 -32.46 -2.15 -6.59
N LEU A 114 -32.77 -3.21 -7.36
CA LEU A 114 -32.40 -4.59 -7.03
C LEU A 114 -30.87 -4.78 -6.97
N ARG A 115 -30.13 -4.15 -7.90
CA ARG A 115 -28.66 -4.25 -7.97
C ARG A 115 -27.96 -3.33 -6.95
N ARG A 116 -28.60 -2.24 -6.52
CA ARG A 116 -28.08 -1.35 -5.46
C ARG A 116 -27.90 -2.07 -4.14
N GLN A 117 -28.89 -2.86 -3.73
CA GLN A 117 -28.84 -3.61 -2.47
C GLN A 117 -27.64 -4.58 -2.42
N ASP A 118 -27.26 -5.16 -3.56
CA ASP A 118 -26.09 -6.01 -3.63
C ASP A 118 -24.77 -5.25 -3.59
N VAL A 119 -24.71 -4.07 -4.19
CA VAL A 119 -23.56 -3.15 -4.10
C VAL A 119 -23.41 -2.62 -2.69
N ASP A 120 -24.48 -2.25 -1.98
CA ASP A 120 -24.41 -1.74 -0.60
C ASP A 120 -23.81 -2.80 0.35
N ARG A 121 -24.18 -4.06 0.16
CA ARG A 121 -23.58 -5.18 0.89
C ARG A 121 -22.13 -5.43 0.47
N ASP A 122 -21.76 -5.21 -0.80
CA ASP A 122 -20.36 -5.27 -1.26
C ASP A 122 -19.54 -4.14 -0.62
N VAL A 123 -20.09 -2.91 -0.53
CA VAL A 123 -19.51 -1.74 0.16
C VAL A 123 -19.28 -2.06 1.63
N LEU A 124 -20.27 -2.64 2.32
CA LEU A 124 -20.13 -3.02 3.72
C LEU A 124 -19.04 -4.08 3.91
N ALA A 125 -19.01 -5.12 3.07
CA ALA A 125 -17.97 -6.14 3.14
C ALA A 125 -16.57 -5.56 2.86
N ALA A 126 -16.46 -4.66 1.89
CA ALA A 126 -15.23 -3.94 1.56
C ALA A 126 -14.77 -3.03 2.71
N ALA A 127 -15.69 -2.27 3.33
CA ALA A 127 -15.42 -1.41 4.48
C ALA A 127 -14.93 -2.20 5.70
N LEU A 128 -15.48 -3.40 5.91
CA LEU A 128 -15.08 -4.33 6.96
C LEU A 128 -13.86 -5.18 6.60
N TYR A 129 -13.26 -4.95 5.42
CA TYR A 129 -12.09 -5.68 4.93
C TYR A 129 -12.32 -7.20 4.79
N VAL A 130 -13.56 -7.60 4.50
CA VAL A 130 -13.97 -8.98 4.22
C VAL A 130 -14.67 -9.17 2.85
N PRO A 131 -14.35 -8.39 1.78
CA PRO A 131 -15.04 -8.54 0.49
C PRO A 131 -14.83 -9.92 -0.13
N ASN A 132 -13.65 -10.52 0.08
CA ASN A 132 -13.32 -11.86 -0.43
C ASN A 132 -14.28 -12.95 0.06
N TRP A 133 -14.70 -12.90 1.33
CA TRP A 133 -15.62 -13.88 1.89
C TRP A 133 -17.00 -13.77 1.24
N ARG A 134 -17.44 -12.54 0.99
CA ARG A 134 -18.67 -12.26 0.27
C ARG A 134 -18.61 -12.71 -1.18
N PHE A 135 -17.49 -12.51 -1.86
CA PHE A 135 -17.30 -12.91 -3.26
C PHE A 135 -17.16 -14.42 -3.44
N ILE A 136 -16.56 -15.13 -2.49
CA ILE A 136 -16.55 -16.60 -2.47
C ILE A 136 -17.98 -17.14 -2.47
N GLY A 137 -18.87 -16.58 -1.63
CA GLY A 137 -20.28 -16.98 -1.58
C GLY A 137 -21.09 -16.65 -2.85
N LYS A 138 -20.65 -15.66 -3.63
CA LYS A 138 -21.27 -15.27 -4.91
C LYS A 138 -20.82 -16.12 -6.11
N GLN A 139 -20.01 -17.17 -5.90
CA GLN A 139 -19.57 -18.08 -6.97
C GLN A 139 -18.94 -17.32 -8.16
N VAL A 140 -17.93 -16.50 -7.90
CA VAL A 140 -17.02 -16.06 -8.97
C VAL A 140 -16.23 -17.29 -9.41
N ASN A 141 -16.85 -18.17 -10.20
CA ASN A 141 -16.12 -19.11 -11.02
C ASN A 141 -15.17 -18.23 -11.83
N TYR A 142 -13.86 -18.43 -11.65
CA TYR A 142 -12.82 -17.72 -12.39
C TYR A 142 -13.09 -17.74 -13.92
N SER A 143 -13.87 -18.72 -14.38
CA SER A 143 -14.30 -18.96 -15.76
C SER A 143 -15.71 -18.46 -16.13
N ALA A 144 -16.52 -17.91 -15.21
CA ALA A 144 -17.90 -17.42 -15.48
C ALA A 144 -18.04 -15.89 -15.27
N ALA A 145 -16.94 -15.15 -15.42
CA ALA A 145 -16.96 -13.69 -15.37
C ALA A 145 -17.74 -13.15 -16.59
N GLY A 146 -18.87 -12.46 -16.37
CA GLY A 146 -19.59 -11.90 -17.52
C GLY A 146 -20.69 -10.90 -17.25
N LEU A 147 -21.62 -11.14 -16.31
CA LEU A 147 -22.89 -10.40 -16.37
C LEU A 147 -23.18 -9.50 -15.15
N ASP A 148 -22.59 -9.76 -13.98
CA ASP A 148 -22.86 -8.98 -12.75
C ASP A 148 -21.62 -8.75 -11.87
N VAL A 149 -20.54 -8.23 -12.45
CA VAL A 149 -19.32 -7.92 -11.71
C VAL A 149 -19.52 -6.73 -10.77
N SER A 150 -19.24 -6.93 -9.49
CA SER A 150 -19.26 -5.84 -8.50
C SER A 150 -18.24 -4.77 -8.87
N PRO A 151 -18.59 -3.47 -8.79
CA PRO A 151 -17.61 -2.39 -8.90
C PRO A 151 -16.48 -2.46 -7.86
N LEU A 152 -16.68 -3.23 -6.79
CA LEU A 152 -15.73 -3.44 -5.70
C LEU A 152 -14.98 -4.77 -5.78
N LEU A 153 -15.03 -5.47 -6.92
CA LEU A 153 -14.31 -6.73 -7.10
C LEU A 153 -12.79 -6.58 -6.88
N HIS A 154 -12.24 -5.38 -7.18
CA HIS A 154 -10.83 -5.05 -7.06
C HIS A 154 -10.56 -3.96 -6.01
N TYR A 155 -11.42 -3.85 -5.00
CA TYR A 155 -11.27 -2.95 -3.86
C TYR A 155 -10.27 -3.50 -2.84
#